data_AF-A0A146GDK2-F1
#
_entry.id   AF-A0A146GDK2-F1
#
_cell.length_a   1.000
_cell.length_b   1.000
_cell.length_c   1.000
_cell.angle_alpha   90.00
_cell.angle_beta   90.00
_cell.angle_gamma   90.00
#
_symmetry.space_group_name_H-M   'P 1'
#
loop_
_entity.id
_entity.type
_entity.pdbx_description
1 polymer ?
#
loop_
_entity_poly.entity_id
_entity_poly.type
_entity_poly.pdbx_seq_one_letter_code
_entity_poly.pdbx_strand_id
1 'polypeptide(L)'
;MLQPGDFVAICGDSITAQRIYSVYMEEYLILCQPAPDLQAQQFGWGGESAPSYLDRMENDVIVFHPNIVTLCYGMNDGRYTPVNPGTLDTYRNAMTSIVEGLKKAGVRNIVVGTPGAVDTNSFKKLDPVVYNNTLKELGNVARDVAEKQGVGFADVHSVMIEAMAKAKAKYGDKYNVAGNDGIHPNRNGHLIMAYAFLKALGCDGDIGTITLDMKDGKAEATAGHKVLAAGKGFVEVESSRYPFCFSGDPAQQESNLGMAEFIPFNNDLNRFNLVVKNPTGKSVKVTWGQSTKTFSAEQAASGINLAAEFPENPFSKPFAEAEARIREKQTLEGVLSKDLLHSTPLWVQSFPDEKETFQKLAAKIVDRAAARRKQSSQLAVLVKYKIVVESL
;
A
#
# COMPACT_ATOMS: atom_id res chain seq x y z
N MET A 1 -6.51 5.06 -12.80
CA MET A 1 -5.23 5.82 -12.91
C MET A 1 -4.12 4.95 -13.47
N LEU A 2 -3.95 3.75 -12.92
CA LEU A 2 -2.96 2.74 -13.34
C LEU A 2 -3.20 2.24 -14.77
N GLN A 3 -2.11 2.02 -15.50
CA GLN A 3 -2.06 1.58 -16.88
C GLN A 3 -0.96 0.51 -17.05
N PRO A 4 -1.02 -0.30 -18.13
CA PRO A 4 0.05 -1.21 -18.47
C PRO A 4 1.41 -0.51 -18.57
N GLY A 5 2.46 -1.11 -18.02
CA GLY A 5 3.83 -0.57 -18.02
C GLY A 5 4.08 0.57 -17.03
N ASP A 6 3.12 0.88 -16.15
CA ASP A 6 3.31 1.90 -15.14
C ASP A 6 4.44 1.53 -14.17
N PHE A 7 5.18 2.54 -13.74
CA PHE A 7 6.17 2.47 -12.69
C PHE A 7 5.81 3.48 -11.59
N VAL A 8 5.41 2.95 -10.44
CA VAL A 8 5.06 3.69 -9.23
C VAL A 8 6.29 3.87 -8.33
N ALA A 9 6.77 5.11 -8.21
CA ALA A 9 7.75 5.51 -7.22
C ALA A 9 7.06 5.93 -5.92
N ILE A 10 7.39 5.24 -4.82
CA ILE A 10 6.81 5.48 -3.49
C ILE A 10 7.81 6.31 -2.68
N CYS A 11 7.61 7.61 -2.58
CA CYS A 11 8.54 8.55 -1.94
C CYS A 11 8.04 9.02 -0.57
N GLY A 12 8.97 9.20 0.36
CA GLY A 12 8.71 9.75 1.68
C GLY A 12 9.92 9.63 2.58
N ASP A 13 9.73 9.86 3.87
CA ASP A 13 10.81 9.97 4.85
C ASP A 13 11.22 8.62 5.51
N SER A 14 11.64 8.66 6.78
CA SER A 14 12.01 7.48 7.57
C SER A 14 10.90 6.45 7.66
N ILE A 15 9.64 6.87 7.67
CA ILE A 15 8.49 5.95 7.73
C ILE A 15 8.44 5.12 6.45
N THR A 16 8.66 5.76 5.29
CA THR A 16 8.79 5.05 4.01
C THR A 16 10.01 4.14 3.98
N ALA A 17 11.13 4.60 4.55
CA ALA A 17 12.36 3.82 4.64
C ALA A 17 12.23 2.57 5.53
N GLN A 18 11.16 2.41 6.33
CA GLN A 18 10.84 1.16 7.03
C GLN A 18 10.41 0.04 6.07
N ARG A 19 9.95 0.39 4.86
CA ARG A 19 9.55 -0.56 3.81
C ARG A 19 8.41 -1.49 4.25
N ILE A 20 7.35 -0.92 4.84
CA ILE A 20 6.16 -1.71 5.24
C ILE A 20 4.96 -1.31 4.39
N TYR A 21 4.48 -0.06 4.47
CA TYR A 21 3.36 0.37 3.62
C TYR A 21 3.72 0.33 2.13
N SER A 22 4.98 0.59 1.77
CA SER A 22 5.45 0.48 0.39
C SER A 22 5.48 -0.96 -0.11
N VAL A 23 5.70 -1.94 0.77
CA VAL A 23 5.56 -3.37 0.46
C VAL A 23 4.07 -3.70 0.26
N TYR A 24 3.19 -3.26 1.15
CA TYR A 24 1.74 -3.47 1.02
C TYR A 24 1.16 -2.86 -0.25
N MET A 25 1.62 -1.66 -0.62
CA MET A 25 1.24 -1.03 -1.88
C MET A 25 1.70 -1.87 -3.08
N GLU A 26 2.97 -2.29 -3.10
CA GLU A 26 3.47 -3.12 -4.21
C GLU A 26 2.76 -4.47 -4.31
N GLU A 27 2.55 -5.17 -3.19
CA GLU A 27 1.77 -6.42 -3.14
C GLU A 27 0.38 -6.25 -3.71
N TYR A 28 -0.32 -5.19 -3.29
CA TYR A 28 -1.65 -4.91 -3.80
C TYR A 28 -1.64 -4.68 -5.31
N LEU A 29 -0.71 -3.85 -5.79
CA LEU A 29 -0.59 -3.50 -7.20
C LEU A 29 -0.25 -4.70 -8.08
N ILE A 30 0.55 -5.66 -7.61
CA ILE A 30 0.97 -6.80 -8.45
C ILE A 30 0.17 -8.09 -8.24
N LEU A 31 -0.48 -8.27 -7.07
CA LEU A 31 -1.22 -9.48 -6.74
C LEU A 31 -2.74 -9.27 -6.75
N CYS A 32 -3.22 -8.12 -6.24
CA CYS A 32 -4.65 -7.88 -6.05
C CYS A 32 -5.29 -7.20 -7.26
N GLN A 33 -4.65 -6.14 -7.76
CA GLN A 33 -5.11 -5.38 -8.93
C GLN A 33 -3.98 -5.21 -9.96
N PRO A 34 -3.47 -6.33 -10.54
CA PRO A 34 -2.39 -6.28 -11.50
C PRO A 34 -2.80 -5.58 -12.79
N ALA A 35 -1.87 -4.81 -13.34
CA ALA A 35 -1.85 -4.40 -14.74
C ALA A 35 -0.60 -4.98 -15.43
N PRO A 36 -0.63 -5.27 -16.74
CA PRO A 36 0.54 -5.80 -17.45
C PRO A 36 1.77 -4.92 -17.23
N ASP A 37 2.90 -5.53 -16.88
CA ASP A 37 4.18 -4.86 -16.65
C ASP A 37 4.16 -3.71 -15.61
N LEU A 38 3.16 -3.66 -14.72
CA LEU A 38 3.09 -2.72 -13.61
C LEU A 38 4.21 -3.00 -12.59
N GLN A 39 4.93 -1.95 -12.19
CA GLN A 39 6.07 -2.03 -11.29
C GLN A 39 5.96 -1.00 -10.17
N ALA A 40 6.61 -1.27 -9.04
CA ALA A 40 6.80 -0.32 -7.96
C ALA A 40 8.22 -0.38 -7.38
N GLN A 41 8.66 0.72 -6.78
CA GLN A 41 9.91 0.81 -6.00
C GLN A 41 9.76 1.91 -4.96
N GLN A 42 10.38 1.70 -3.80
CA GLN A 42 10.40 2.69 -2.72
C GLN A 42 11.63 3.60 -2.82
N PHE A 43 11.45 4.86 -2.42
CA PHE A 43 12.48 5.90 -2.37
C PHE A 43 12.49 6.62 -1.01
N GLY A 44 12.23 5.85 0.05
CA GLY A 44 12.18 6.33 1.43
C GLY A 44 13.55 6.76 1.96
N TRP A 45 13.59 7.92 2.62
CA TRP A 45 14.84 8.47 3.16
C TRP A 45 14.70 8.94 4.62
N GLY A 46 15.51 8.36 5.51
CA GLY A 46 15.45 8.65 6.94
C GLY A 46 15.71 10.12 7.29
N GLY A 47 14.79 10.74 8.05
CA GLY A 47 14.91 12.13 8.50
C GLY A 47 14.63 13.19 7.42
N GLU A 48 14.22 12.77 6.23
CA GLU A 48 13.95 13.67 5.12
C GLU A 48 12.75 14.59 5.39
N SER A 49 12.86 15.81 4.87
CA SER A 49 11.79 16.81 4.76
C SER A 49 11.50 17.08 3.27
N ALA A 50 10.39 17.73 2.94
CA ALA A 50 10.07 18.07 1.55
C ALA A 50 11.18 18.89 0.86
N PRO A 51 11.78 19.93 1.48
CA PRO A 51 12.94 20.61 0.88
C PRO A 51 14.12 19.68 0.56
N SER A 52 14.44 18.76 1.48
CA SER A 52 15.55 17.82 1.27
C SER A 52 15.26 16.80 0.16
N TYR A 53 14.00 16.38 0.00
CA TYR A 53 13.60 15.57 -1.15
C TYR A 53 13.76 16.34 -2.46
N LEU A 54 13.31 17.60 -2.49
CA LEU A 54 13.42 18.47 -3.66
C LEU A 54 14.87 18.56 -4.15
N ASP A 55 15.83 18.68 -3.23
CA ASP A 55 17.26 18.79 -3.55
C ASP A 55 17.81 17.53 -4.24
N ARG A 56 17.26 16.35 -3.97
CA ARG A 56 17.79 15.08 -4.49
C ARG A 56 16.93 14.41 -5.58
N MET A 57 15.69 14.84 -5.77
CA MET A 57 14.72 14.07 -6.58
C MET A 57 15.17 13.85 -8.03
N GLU A 58 15.93 14.79 -8.62
CA GLU A 58 16.48 14.62 -9.97
C GLU A 58 17.46 13.45 -10.05
N ASN A 59 18.41 13.40 -9.12
CA ASN A 59 19.46 12.38 -9.11
C ASN A 59 18.96 11.02 -8.60
N ASP A 60 18.03 11.02 -7.66
CA ASP A 60 17.72 9.81 -6.88
C ASP A 60 16.38 9.17 -7.23
N VAL A 61 15.51 9.87 -7.95
CA VAL A 61 14.14 9.40 -8.27
C VAL A 61 13.85 9.53 -9.76
N ILE A 62 13.95 10.73 -10.32
CA ILE A 62 13.60 11.01 -11.72
C ILE A 62 14.47 10.23 -12.70
N VAL A 63 15.75 9.96 -12.36
CA VAL A 63 16.64 9.13 -13.19
C VAL A 63 16.15 7.70 -13.41
N PHE A 64 15.23 7.20 -12.57
CA PHE A 64 14.59 5.89 -12.76
C PHE A 64 13.36 5.94 -13.68
N HIS A 65 13.00 7.13 -14.15
CA HIS A 65 11.87 7.42 -15.03
C HIS A 65 10.51 6.89 -14.54
N PRO A 66 10.07 7.21 -13.31
CA PRO A 66 8.72 6.88 -12.87
C PRO A 66 7.68 7.64 -13.69
N ASN A 67 6.54 7.01 -13.92
CA ASN A 67 5.36 7.66 -14.51
C ASN A 67 4.25 7.91 -13.48
N ILE A 68 4.36 7.30 -12.30
CA ILE A 68 3.52 7.58 -11.13
C ILE A 68 4.42 7.83 -9.92
N VAL A 69 4.13 8.88 -9.14
CA VAL A 69 4.85 9.18 -7.90
C VAL A 69 3.86 9.41 -6.76
N THR A 70 4.11 8.79 -5.61
CA THR A 70 3.45 9.14 -4.34
C THR A 70 4.41 9.88 -3.43
N LEU A 71 3.92 10.90 -2.71
CA LEU A 71 4.71 11.75 -1.83
C LEU A 71 4.13 11.72 -0.42
N CYS A 72 4.90 11.29 0.58
CA CYS A 72 4.48 11.27 1.99
C CYS A 72 5.50 12.03 2.86
N TYR A 73 5.29 13.35 3.00
CA TYR A 73 6.16 14.26 3.75
C TYR A 73 5.36 15.08 4.77
N GLY A 74 6.05 15.72 5.72
CA GLY A 74 5.43 16.52 6.78
C GLY A 74 5.90 16.14 8.19
N MET A 75 6.26 14.88 8.44
CA MET A 75 6.62 14.43 9.79
C MET A 75 7.89 15.12 10.32
N ASN A 76 8.90 15.32 9.48
CA ASN A 76 10.11 16.07 9.86
C ASN A 76 9.99 17.56 9.55
N ASP A 77 9.18 17.93 8.54
CA ASP A 77 8.92 19.33 8.18
C ASP A 77 8.28 20.10 9.35
N GLY A 78 7.42 19.47 10.15
CA GLY A 78 6.84 20.07 11.35
C GLY A 78 7.84 20.33 12.48
N ARG A 79 9.08 19.83 12.37
CA ARG A 79 10.21 20.03 13.31
C ARG A 79 9.92 19.67 14.77
N TYR A 80 8.86 18.89 15.03
CA TYR A 80 8.42 18.56 16.39
C TYR A 80 8.09 19.80 17.24
N THR A 81 7.61 20.88 16.59
CA THR A 81 7.17 22.13 17.23
C THR A 81 5.68 22.40 17.00
N PRO A 82 5.02 23.27 17.78
CA PRO A 82 3.69 23.76 17.45
C PRO A 82 3.63 24.42 16.07
N VAL A 83 2.41 24.60 15.54
CA VAL A 83 2.16 25.23 14.23
C VAL A 83 2.95 26.52 14.10
N ASN A 84 3.75 26.60 13.04
CA ASN A 84 4.57 27.75 12.71
C ASN A 84 4.33 28.15 11.26
N PRO A 85 3.86 29.38 10.97
CA PRO A 85 3.57 29.83 9.60
C PRO A 85 4.77 29.72 8.64
N GLY A 86 5.98 30.07 9.08
CA GLY A 86 7.18 29.95 8.25
C GLY A 86 7.54 28.52 7.89
N THR A 87 7.27 27.56 8.80
CA THR A 87 7.37 26.12 8.50
C THR A 87 6.35 25.70 7.46
N LEU A 88 5.09 26.14 7.58
CA LEU A 88 4.05 25.84 6.60
C LEU A 88 4.37 26.41 5.21
N ASP A 89 4.93 27.62 5.16
CA ASP A 89 5.34 28.27 3.91
C ASP A 89 6.51 27.56 3.25
N THR A 90 7.52 27.16 4.03
CA THR A 90 8.65 26.35 3.53
C THR A 90 8.16 25.03 2.94
N TYR A 91 7.28 24.33 3.66
CA TYR A 91 6.68 23.09 3.19
C TYR A 91 5.85 23.29 1.91
N ARG A 92 5.02 24.33 1.85
CA ARG A 92 4.21 24.65 0.65
C ARG A 92 5.07 24.89 -0.57
N ASN A 93 6.11 25.71 -0.44
CA ASN A 93 7.00 26.06 -1.54
C ASN A 93 7.75 24.84 -2.05
N ALA A 94 8.25 24.00 -1.14
CA ALA A 94 8.92 22.75 -1.49
C ALA A 94 7.98 21.78 -2.20
N MET A 95 6.82 21.47 -1.61
CA MET A 95 5.84 20.56 -2.22
C MET A 95 5.33 21.04 -3.57
N THR A 96 5.11 22.35 -3.73
CA THR A 96 4.74 22.95 -5.03
C THR A 96 5.85 22.71 -6.06
N SER A 97 7.09 23.04 -5.72
CA SER A 97 8.26 22.87 -6.61
C SER A 97 8.52 21.41 -6.96
N ILE A 98 8.31 20.50 -6.01
CA ILE A 98 8.39 19.05 -6.24
C ILE A 98 7.38 18.63 -7.31
N VAL A 99 6.10 18.97 -7.13
CA VAL A 99 5.05 18.57 -8.07
C VAL A 99 5.32 19.15 -9.46
N GLU A 100 5.75 20.40 -9.54
CA GLU A 100 6.11 21.04 -10.82
C GLU A 100 7.31 20.38 -11.49
N GLY A 101 8.36 20.05 -10.74
CA GLY A 101 9.54 19.36 -11.26
C GLY A 101 9.23 17.94 -11.72
N LEU A 102 8.39 17.20 -10.99
CA LEU A 102 7.93 15.86 -11.41
C LEU A 102 7.11 15.92 -12.70
N LYS A 103 6.19 16.89 -12.84
CA LYS A 103 5.44 17.11 -14.09
C LYS A 103 6.38 17.43 -15.25
N LYS A 104 7.36 18.32 -15.02
CA LYS A 104 8.37 18.69 -16.03
C LYS A 104 9.22 17.48 -16.45
N ALA A 105 9.48 16.56 -15.53
CA ALA A 105 10.17 15.30 -15.80
C ALA A 105 9.31 14.25 -16.52
N GLY A 106 8.04 14.54 -16.81
CA GLY A 106 7.14 13.63 -17.53
C GLY A 106 6.39 12.63 -16.65
N VAL A 107 6.36 12.82 -15.33
CA VAL A 107 5.53 12.00 -14.44
C VAL A 107 4.06 12.26 -14.75
N ARG A 108 3.34 11.22 -15.17
CA ARG A 108 1.94 11.29 -15.63
C ARG A 108 0.96 11.49 -14.50
N ASN A 109 1.15 10.80 -13.37
CA ASN A 109 0.29 10.95 -12.19
C ASN A 109 1.12 11.18 -10.94
N ILE A 110 0.69 12.12 -10.11
CA ILE A 110 1.31 12.39 -8.82
C ILE A 110 0.22 12.28 -7.76
N VAL A 111 0.53 11.67 -6.63
CA VAL A 111 -0.36 11.62 -5.45
C VAL A 111 0.37 12.25 -4.28
N VAL A 112 -0.13 13.40 -3.83
CA VAL A 112 0.36 14.07 -2.61
C VAL A 112 -0.39 13.49 -1.41
N GLY A 113 0.34 12.85 -0.51
CA GLY A 113 -0.18 12.39 0.77
C GLY A 113 0.05 13.42 1.88
N THR A 114 -0.85 13.46 2.85
CA THR A 114 -0.56 14.10 4.14
C THR A 114 0.51 13.29 4.88
N PRO A 115 1.23 13.88 5.87
CA PRO A 115 1.96 13.06 6.82
C PRO A 115 1.01 12.12 7.58
N GLY A 116 1.56 11.09 8.24
CA GLY A 116 0.83 10.31 9.23
C GLY A 116 0.49 11.12 10.49
N ALA A 117 0.19 10.42 11.57
CA ALA A 117 -0.02 10.99 12.89
C ALA A 117 1.10 10.56 13.86
N VAL A 118 1.26 11.28 14.96
CA VAL A 118 1.97 10.76 16.13
C VAL A 118 1.03 10.08 17.10
N ASP A 119 1.52 9.07 17.79
CA ASP A 119 0.71 8.26 18.70
C ASP A 119 0.31 9.07 19.94
N THR A 120 -0.94 8.96 20.37
CA THR A 120 -1.44 9.72 21.53
C THR A 120 -0.88 9.25 22.88
N ASN A 121 -0.25 8.06 22.96
CA ASN A 121 0.34 7.53 24.17
C ASN A 121 1.87 7.48 24.13
N SER A 122 2.46 6.94 23.06
CA SER A 122 3.90 6.65 23.01
C SER A 122 4.77 7.83 22.57
N PHE A 123 4.22 8.85 21.92
CA PHE A 123 4.97 10.04 21.52
C PHE A 123 5.41 10.89 22.72
N LYS A 124 6.69 11.28 22.77
CA LYS A 124 7.30 11.99 23.92
C LYS A 124 8.00 13.32 23.59
N LYS A 125 8.07 13.73 22.32
CA LYS A 125 8.83 14.95 21.94
C LYS A 125 8.08 16.25 22.22
N LEU A 126 6.75 16.20 22.15
CA LEU A 126 5.83 17.30 22.43
C LEU A 126 4.51 16.70 22.92
N ASP A 127 3.58 17.51 23.41
CA ASP A 127 2.19 17.08 23.56
C ASP A 127 1.68 16.51 22.21
N PRO A 128 1.20 15.25 22.16
CA PRO A 128 0.76 14.62 20.92
C PRO A 128 -0.43 15.34 20.27
N VAL A 129 -1.30 16.01 21.04
CA VAL A 129 -2.40 16.81 20.49
C VAL A 129 -1.84 18.01 19.73
N VAL A 130 -0.83 18.68 20.31
CA VAL A 130 -0.20 19.86 19.68
C VAL A 130 0.55 19.46 18.42
N TYR A 131 1.29 18.35 18.43
CA TYR A 131 2.02 17.95 17.24
C TYR A 131 1.11 17.37 16.16
N ASN A 132 0.08 16.59 16.52
CA ASN A 132 -0.92 16.17 15.54
C ASN A 132 -1.67 17.37 14.93
N ASN A 133 -1.89 18.46 15.67
CA ASN A 133 -2.41 19.68 15.06
C ASN A 133 -1.42 20.30 14.04
N THR A 134 -0.12 20.22 14.30
CA THR A 134 0.90 20.68 13.34
C THR A 134 0.93 19.80 12.08
N LEU A 135 0.86 18.49 12.23
CA LEU A 135 0.79 17.54 11.12
C LEU A 135 -0.50 17.70 10.31
N LYS A 136 -1.63 17.98 10.97
CA LYS A 136 -2.89 18.33 10.32
C LYS A 136 -2.76 19.60 9.47
N GLU A 137 -2.15 20.66 9.99
CA GLU A 137 -1.95 21.90 9.21
C GLU A 137 -1.00 21.70 8.02
N LEU A 138 0.06 20.89 8.17
CA LEU A 138 0.88 20.47 7.03
C LEU A 138 0.07 19.63 6.02
N GLY A 139 -0.82 18.77 6.50
CA GLY A 139 -1.77 18.04 5.66
C GLY A 139 -2.74 18.95 4.90
N ASN A 140 -3.21 20.04 5.52
CA ASN A 140 -4.02 21.07 4.85
C ASN A 140 -3.24 21.74 3.72
N VAL A 141 -1.96 22.06 3.95
CA VAL A 141 -1.07 22.59 2.90
C VAL A 141 -0.86 21.57 1.78
N ALA A 142 -0.66 20.29 2.10
CA ALA A 142 -0.49 19.23 1.12
C ALA A 142 -1.73 19.09 0.22
N ARG A 143 -2.93 19.17 0.80
CA ARG A 143 -4.21 19.21 0.08
C ARG A 143 -4.32 20.42 -0.84
N ASP A 144 -4.02 21.62 -0.32
CA ASP A 144 -4.05 22.85 -1.12
C ASP A 144 -3.10 22.79 -2.32
N VAL A 145 -1.89 22.24 -2.12
CA VAL A 145 -0.94 21.99 -3.22
C VAL A 145 -1.51 20.99 -4.23
N ALA A 146 -2.07 19.87 -3.77
CA ALA A 146 -2.66 18.86 -4.65
C ALA A 146 -3.78 19.44 -5.53
N GLU A 147 -4.70 20.19 -4.92
CA GLU A 147 -5.82 20.83 -5.60
C GLU A 147 -5.35 21.88 -6.62
N LYS A 148 -4.47 22.81 -6.21
CA LYS A 148 -3.93 23.86 -7.09
C LYS A 148 -3.11 23.31 -8.25
N GLN A 149 -2.40 22.21 -8.00
CA GLN A 149 -1.61 21.54 -9.04
C GLN A 149 -2.43 20.51 -9.82
N GLY A 150 -3.69 20.24 -9.49
CA GLY A 150 -4.53 19.27 -10.20
C GLY A 150 -3.95 17.85 -10.17
N VAL A 151 -3.37 17.43 -9.04
CA VAL A 151 -2.81 16.08 -8.83
C VAL A 151 -3.64 15.31 -7.79
N GLY A 152 -3.41 14.00 -7.69
CA GLY A 152 -4.11 13.16 -6.71
C GLY A 152 -3.75 13.51 -5.26
N PHE A 153 -4.63 13.16 -4.33
CA PHE A 153 -4.47 13.43 -2.90
C PHE A 153 -4.79 12.20 -2.05
N ALA A 154 -3.97 11.93 -1.02
CA ALA A 154 -4.20 10.86 -0.04
C ALA A 154 -4.21 11.43 1.39
N ASP A 155 -5.35 11.34 2.07
CA ASP A 155 -5.49 11.79 3.47
C ASP A 155 -5.07 10.69 4.45
N VAL A 156 -3.76 10.54 4.66
CA VAL A 156 -3.21 9.55 5.61
C VAL A 156 -3.52 9.95 7.05
N HIS A 157 -3.41 11.25 7.37
CA HIS A 157 -3.48 11.78 8.73
C HIS A 157 -4.84 11.53 9.35
N SER A 158 -5.91 11.94 8.66
CA SER A 158 -7.27 11.83 9.19
C SER A 158 -7.67 10.37 9.40
N VAL A 159 -7.37 9.50 8.43
CA VAL A 159 -7.67 8.06 8.54
C VAL A 159 -6.90 7.43 9.70
N MET A 160 -5.63 7.80 9.89
CA MET A 160 -4.81 7.30 10.99
C MET A 160 -5.29 7.77 12.36
N ILE A 161 -5.70 9.05 12.50
CA ILE A 161 -6.28 9.57 13.76
C ILE A 161 -7.57 8.84 14.12
N GLU A 162 -8.47 8.64 13.16
CA GLU A 162 -9.75 7.96 13.40
C GLU A 162 -9.55 6.49 13.79
N ALA A 163 -8.73 5.75 13.01
CA ALA A 163 -8.45 4.35 13.28
C ALA A 163 -7.71 4.17 14.61
N MET A 164 -6.78 5.08 14.95
CA MET A 164 -6.07 5.05 16.23
C MET A 164 -7.00 5.21 17.43
N ALA A 165 -7.96 6.13 17.37
CA ALA A 165 -8.94 6.31 18.43
C ALA A 165 -9.77 5.02 18.65
N LYS A 166 -10.26 4.41 17.57
CA LYS A 166 -11.03 3.15 17.62
C LYS A 166 -10.19 1.98 18.13
N ALA A 167 -8.96 1.86 17.65
CA ALA A 167 -8.03 0.81 18.06
C ALA A 167 -7.70 0.89 19.56
N LYS A 168 -7.37 2.08 20.07
CA LYS A 168 -7.08 2.28 21.50
C LYS A 168 -8.32 2.07 22.37
N ALA A 169 -9.52 2.43 21.89
CA ALA A 169 -10.76 2.13 22.61
C ALA A 169 -11.00 0.61 22.77
N LYS A 170 -10.57 -0.22 21.81
CA LYS A 170 -10.72 -1.68 21.87
C LYS A 170 -9.55 -2.39 22.57
N TYR A 171 -8.32 -2.05 22.20
CA TYR A 171 -7.09 -2.75 22.60
C TYR A 171 -6.31 -2.06 23.73
N GLY A 172 -6.75 -0.88 24.15
CA GLY A 172 -6.13 -0.08 25.22
C GLY A 172 -5.09 0.92 24.70
N ASP A 173 -4.75 1.89 25.56
CA ASP A 173 -3.88 3.02 25.19
C ASP A 173 -2.47 2.63 24.76
N LYS A 174 -1.99 1.45 25.19
CA LYS A 174 -0.68 0.89 24.81
C LYS A 174 -0.69 0.21 23.43
N TYR A 175 -1.82 0.16 22.75
CA TYR A 175 -1.87 -0.23 21.34
C TYR A 175 -1.41 0.96 20.49
N ASN A 176 -0.11 1.02 20.21
CA ASN A 176 0.49 2.14 19.51
C ASN A 176 0.29 1.99 18.00
N VAL A 177 -0.42 2.94 17.39
CA VAL A 177 -0.67 2.92 15.94
C VAL A 177 0.44 3.65 15.19
N ALA A 178 1.04 4.69 15.78
CA ALA A 178 2.24 5.32 15.25
C ALA A 178 3.53 4.76 15.89
N GLY A 179 3.49 3.51 16.35
CA GLY A 179 4.66 2.77 16.86
C GLY A 179 5.15 3.17 18.24
N ASN A 180 6.19 2.48 18.71
CA ASN A 180 6.64 2.55 20.10
C ASN A 180 7.37 3.85 20.47
N ASP A 181 7.92 4.57 19.49
CA ASP A 181 8.46 5.92 19.69
C ASP A 181 7.41 7.03 19.41
N GLY A 182 6.21 6.62 18.99
CA GLY A 182 5.10 7.47 18.62
C GLY A 182 5.27 8.19 17.29
N ILE A 183 6.25 7.81 16.47
CA ILE A 183 6.53 8.39 15.14
C ILE A 183 6.52 7.31 14.06
N HIS A 184 7.17 6.17 14.28
CA HIS A 184 7.41 5.13 13.27
C HIS A 184 6.45 3.95 13.45
N PRO A 185 5.37 3.86 12.65
CA PRO A 185 4.38 2.81 12.80
C PRO A 185 4.95 1.40 12.61
N ASN A 186 4.26 0.43 13.20
CA ASN A 186 4.42 -0.99 12.89
C ASN A 186 3.43 -1.42 11.79
N ARG A 187 3.33 -2.73 11.52
CA ARG A 187 2.46 -3.28 10.46
C ARG A 187 1.01 -2.77 10.55
N ASN A 188 0.49 -2.52 11.75
CA ASN A 188 -0.83 -1.93 11.96
C ASN A 188 -1.00 -0.55 11.29
N GLY A 189 -0.20 0.46 11.66
CA GLY A 189 -0.31 1.80 11.11
C GLY A 189 0.10 1.89 9.64
N HIS A 190 1.06 1.07 9.21
CA HIS A 190 1.44 0.98 7.80
C HIS A 190 0.31 0.44 6.91
N LEU A 191 -0.61 -0.38 7.42
CA LEU A 191 -1.80 -0.77 6.65
C LEU A 191 -2.71 0.43 6.36
N ILE A 192 -2.86 1.35 7.32
CA ILE A 192 -3.67 2.56 7.16
C ILE A 192 -3.06 3.47 6.09
N MET A 193 -1.74 3.62 6.10
CA MET A 193 -1.02 4.39 5.08
C MET A 193 -1.21 3.78 3.68
N ALA A 194 -1.02 2.46 3.56
CA ALA A 194 -1.22 1.76 2.28
C ALA A 194 -2.65 1.91 1.77
N TYR A 195 -3.65 1.77 2.65
CA TYR A 195 -5.06 1.98 2.31
C TYR A 195 -5.31 3.37 1.69
N ALA A 196 -4.85 4.44 2.34
CA ALA A 196 -5.06 5.80 1.85
C ALA A 196 -4.42 6.03 0.47
N PHE A 197 -3.19 5.55 0.25
CA PHE A 197 -2.52 5.69 -1.04
C PHE A 197 -3.13 4.83 -2.14
N LEU A 198 -3.51 3.58 -1.84
CA LEU A 198 -4.16 2.70 -2.83
C LEU A 198 -5.49 3.27 -3.30
N LYS A 199 -6.29 3.85 -2.39
CA LYS A 199 -7.51 4.60 -2.73
C LYS A 199 -7.21 5.79 -3.63
N ALA A 200 -6.20 6.59 -3.29
CA ALA A 200 -5.81 7.76 -4.07
C ALA A 200 -5.24 7.41 -5.47
N LEU A 201 -4.64 6.22 -5.61
CA LEU A 201 -4.24 5.63 -6.90
C LEU A 201 -5.44 5.10 -7.71
N GLY A 202 -6.66 5.18 -7.18
CA GLY A 202 -7.87 4.72 -7.84
C GLY A 202 -7.98 3.20 -7.91
N CYS A 203 -7.38 2.47 -6.96
CA CYS A 203 -7.65 1.06 -6.79
C CYS A 203 -9.11 0.88 -6.37
N ASP A 204 -9.84 -0.02 -7.03
CA ASP A 204 -11.29 -0.14 -6.85
C ASP A 204 -11.67 -1.26 -5.88
N GLY A 205 -10.77 -2.21 -5.62
CA GLY A 205 -11.00 -3.33 -4.71
C GLY A 205 -11.91 -4.43 -5.22
N ASP A 206 -12.30 -4.39 -6.50
CA ASP A 206 -13.04 -5.51 -7.10
C ASP A 206 -12.04 -6.60 -7.46
N ILE A 207 -11.78 -7.51 -6.52
CA ILE A 207 -10.89 -8.65 -6.74
C ILE A 207 -11.55 -9.61 -7.72
N GLY A 208 -12.82 -9.93 -7.48
CA GLY A 208 -13.66 -10.69 -8.38
C GLY A 208 -14.89 -11.28 -7.70
N THR A 209 -15.68 -12.03 -8.47
CA THR A 209 -16.85 -12.76 -8.00
C THR A 209 -16.86 -14.17 -8.58
N ILE A 210 -17.10 -15.15 -7.72
CA ILE A 210 -17.42 -16.53 -8.08
C ILE A 210 -18.91 -16.75 -7.83
N THR A 211 -19.65 -17.20 -8.84
CA THR A 211 -21.08 -17.50 -8.71
C THR A 211 -21.29 -18.99 -8.87
N LEU A 212 -21.90 -19.66 -7.88
CA LEU A 212 -22.26 -21.08 -7.92
C LEU A 212 -23.78 -21.23 -7.92
N ASP A 213 -24.34 -21.89 -8.94
CA ASP A 213 -25.72 -22.37 -8.95
C ASP A 213 -25.79 -23.81 -8.45
N MET A 214 -26.34 -23.99 -7.24
CA MET A 214 -26.42 -25.31 -6.60
C MET A 214 -27.47 -26.23 -7.24
N LYS A 215 -28.47 -25.68 -7.94
CA LYS A 215 -29.51 -26.48 -8.60
C LYS A 215 -28.93 -27.20 -9.82
N ASP A 216 -28.26 -26.44 -10.67
CA ASP A 216 -27.71 -26.94 -11.93
C ASP A 216 -26.26 -27.45 -11.79
N GLY A 217 -25.60 -27.15 -10.67
CA GLY A 217 -24.19 -27.49 -10.44
C GLY A 217 -23.24 -26.76 -11.38
N LYS A 218 -23.61 -25.56 -11.81
CA LYS A 218 -22.83 -24.71 -12.71
C LYS A 218 -22.22 -23.55 -11.94
N ALA A 219 -21.05 -23.10 -12.39
CA ALA A 219 -20.42 -21.91 -11.83
C ALA A 219 -19.82 -21.02 -12.93
N GLU A 220 -19.72 -19.75 -12.61
CA GLU A 220 -19.06 -18.72 -13.42
C GLU A 220 -18.15 -17.88 -12.52
N ALA A 221 -17.16 -17.22 -13.12
CA ALA A 221 -16.20 -16.39 -12.41
C ALA A 221 -15.84 -15.16 -13.25
N THR A 222 -15.60 -14.03 -12.59
CA THR A 222 -15.18 -12.78 -13.24
C THR A 222 -13.70 -12.80 -13.63
N ALA A 223 -13.25 -11.75 -14.33
CA ALA A 223 -11.86 -11.61 -14.78
C ALA A 223 -10.84 -11.82 -13.65
N GLY A 224 -9.75 -12.53 -13.96
CA GLY A 224 -8.74 -12.95 -12.98
C GLY A 224 -9.00 -14.31 -12.34
N HIS A 225 -10.14 -14.93 -12.62
CA HIS A 225 -10.56 -16.21 -12.07
C HIS A 225 -11.13 -17.12 -13.16
N LYS A 226 -10.77 -18.40 -13.11
CA LYS A 226 -11.20 -19.42 -14.07
C LYS A 226 -11.82 -20.59 -13.34
N VAL A 227 -13.09 -20.88 -13.62
CA VAL A 227 -13.73 -22.12 -13.16
C VAL A 227 -13.09 -23.31 -13.87
N LEU A 228 -12.56 -24.25 -13.09
CA LEU A 228 -11.99 -25.50 -13.57
C LEU A 228 -13.03 -26.63 -13.56
N ALA A 229 -13.81 -26.71 -12.49
CA ALA A 229 -14.88 -27.68 -12.31
C ALA A 229 -15.95 -27.11 -11.37
N ALA A 230 -17.19 -27.58 -11.50
CA ALA A 230 -18.28 -27.22 -10.60
C ALA A 230 -19.26 -28.39 -10.44
N GLY A 231 -19.98 -28.39 -9.33
CA GLY A 231 -21.07 -29.31 -9.05
C GLY A 231 -22.04 -28.69 -8.04
N LYS A 232 -23.10 -29.40 -7.68
CA LYS A 232 -24.19 -28.85 -6.85
C LYS A 232 -23.79 -28.29 -5.49
N GLY A 233 -22.61 -28.65 -4.97
CA GLY A 233 -22.10 -28.17 -3.69
C GLY A 233 -20.62 -27.80 -3.71
N PHE A 234 -20.04 -27.55 -4.89
CA PHE A 234 -18.65 -27.09 -4.96
C PHE A 234 -18.33 -26.35 -6.24
N VAL A 235 -17.27 -25.55 -6.18
CA VAL A 235 -16.59 -24.97 -7.33
C VAL A 235 -15.08 -25.05 -7.13
N GLU A 236 -14.36 -25.47 -8.17
CA GLU A 236 -12.90 -25.47 -8.25
C GLU A 236 -12.47 -24.35 -9.18
N VAL A 237 -11.57 -23.50 -8.71
CA VAL A 237 -11.17 -22.26 -9.38
C VAL A 237 -9.65 -22.17 -9.43
N GLU A 238 -9.14 -21.64 -10.54
CA GLU A 238 -7.76 -21.16 -10.69
C GLU A 238 -7.79 -19.64 -10.77
N SER A 239 -7.03 -18.96 -9.93
CA SER A 239 -7.04 -17.50 -9.84
C SER A 239 -5.66 -16.89 -10.03
N SER A 240 -5.60 -15.78 -10.75
CA SER A 240 -4.43 -14.92 -10.90
C SER A 240 -4.53 -13.62 -10.13
N ARG A 241 -5.73 -13.23 -9.67
CA ARG A 241 -5.97 -12.09 -8.78
C ARG A 241 -6.22 -12.58 -7.37
N TYR A 242 -5.53 -11.96 -6.42
CA TYR A 242 -5.50 -12.37 -5.03
C TYR A 242 -6.36 -11.41 -4.22
N PRO A 243 -7.08 -11.88 -3.19
CA PRO A 243 -7.44 -10.97 -2.12
C PRO A 243 -6.15 -10.52 -1.40
N PHE A 244 -6.15 -9.30 -0.85
CA PHE A 244 -5.13 -8.88 0.10
C PHE A 244 -5.23 -9.75 1.35
N CYS A 245 -4.14 -10.42 1.72
CA CYS A 245 -4.11 -11.30 2.88
C CYS A 245 -3.59 -10.54 4.11
N PHE A 246 -4.45 -10.42 5.12
CA PHE A 246 -4.03 -9.96 6.44
C PHE A 246 -3.42 -11.12 7.24
N SER A 247 -2.56 -10.82 8.19
CA SER A 247 -1.82 -11.81 8.96
C SER A 247 -1.50 -11.32 10.37
N GLY A 248 -1.39 -12.26 11.30
CA GLY A 248 -0.96 -12.02 12.68
C GLY A 248 -2.11 -11.76 13.65
N ASP A 249 -1.80 -11.79 14.95
CA ASP A 249 -2.77 -11.54 16.02
C ASP A 249 -3.25 -10.08 16.01
N PRO A 250 -4.57 -9.80 15.85
CA PRO A 250 -5.08 -8.43 15.75
C PRO A 250 -4.81 -7.57 17.01
N ALA A 251 -4.57 -8.19 18.17
CA ALA A 251 -4.18 -7.49 19.38
C ALA A 251 -2.69 -7.07 19.42
N GLN A 252 -1.89 -7.47 18.43
CA GLN A 252 -0.47 -7.10 18.32
C GLN A 252 -0.26 -6.01 17.28
N GLN A 253 0.62 -5.05 17.58
CA GLN A 253 0.96 -3.94 16.67
C GLN A 253 1.74 -4.42 15.43
N GLU A 254 2.40 -5.58 15.53
CA GLU A 254 3.08 -6.25 14.41
C GLU A 254 2.12 -6.99 13.49
N SER A 255 0.82 -6.98 13.76
CA SER A 255 -0.20 -7.49 12.85
C SER A 255 -0.76 -6.38 11.98
N ASN A 256 -1.07 -6.68 10.72
CA ASN A 256 -1.89 -5.80 9.88
C ASN A 256 -3.39 -6.16 9.98
N LEU A 257 -3.75 -7.33 10.52
CA LEU A 257 -5.14 -7.78 10.63
C LEU A 257 -5.97 -6.88 11.56
N GLY A 258 -5.38 -6.43 12.68
CA GLY A 258 -6.09 -5.64 13.68
C GLY A 258 -6.68 -4.33 13.17
N MET A 259 -6.06 -3.70 12.15
CA MET A 259 -6.60 -2.45 11.60
C MET A 259 -7.70 -2.66 10.56
N ALA A 260 -7.83 -3.86 9.98
CA ALA A 260 -8.81 -4.13 8.93
C ALA A 260 -10.28 -3.96 9.39
N GLU A 261 -10.54 -3.93 10.70
CA GLU A 261 -11.86 -3.61 11.26
C GLU A 261 -12.11 -2.10 11.48
N PHE A 262 -11.06 -1.28 11.54
CA PHE A 262 -11.15 0.16 11.83
C PHE A 262 -11.02 1.04 10.60
N ILE A 263 -10.49 0.48 9.51
CA ILE A 263 -10.54 1.06 8.16
C ILE A 263 -11.38 0.15 7.27
N PRO A 264 -12.16 0.69 6.31
CA PRO A 264 -13.04 -0.12 5.47
C PRO A 264 -12.26 -0.85 4.35
N PHE A 265 -11.08 -1.41 4.64
CA PHE A 265 -10.19 -2.01 3.64
C PHE A 265 -10.89 -3.13 2.87
N ASN A 266 -11.59 -4.03 3.57
CA ASN A 266 -12.31 -5.12 2.89
C ASN A 266 -13.41 -4.65 1.96
N ASN A 267 -14.12 -3.59 2.35
CA ASN A 267 -15.21 -3.04 1.57
C ASN A 267 -14.69 -2.23 0.37
N ASP A 268 -13.55 -1.57 0.52
CA ASP A 268 -13.06 -0.63 -0.47
C ASP A 268 -12.03 -1.23 -1.42
N LEU A 269 -11.17 -2.13 -0.94
CA LEU A 269 -9.98 -2.60 -1.62
C LEU A 269 -9.91 -4.13 -1.71
N ASN A 270 -10.80 -4.89 -1.06
CA ASN A 270 -10.61 -6.34 -0.96
C ASN A 270 -11.93 -7.13 -1.03
N ARG A 271 -12.74 -6.86 -2.07
CA ARG A 271 -14.00 -7.55 -2.31
C ARG A 271 -13.76 -8.75 -3.22
N PHE A 272 -13.69 -9.94 -2.62
CA PHE A 272 -13.66 -11.19 -3.35
C PHE A 272 -14.90 -12.02 -3.03
N ASN A 273 -15.92 -11.95 -3.88
CA ASN A 273 -17.25 -12.41 -3.52
C ASN A 273 -17.52 -13.86 -3.95
N LEU A 274 -18.26 -14.59 -3.11
CA LEU A 274 -18.97 -15.81 -3.47
C LEU A 274 -20.47 -15.53 -3.48
N VAL A 275 -21.12 -15.74 -4.62
CA VAL A 275 -22.58 -15.72 -4.77
C VAL A 275 -23.08 -17.16 -4.92
N VAL A 276 -24.02 -17.56 -4.06
CA VAL A 276 -24.64 -18.89 -4.10
C VAL A 276 -26.10 -18.75 -4.53
N LYS A 277 -26.44 -19.34 -5.66
CA LYS A 277 -27.81 -19.39 -6.19
C LYS A 277 -28.48 -20.72 -5.87
N ASN A 278 -29.78 -20.66 -5.61
CA ASN A 278 -30.65 -21.81 -5.40
C ASN A 278 -30.19 -22.81 -4.31
N PRO A 279 -29.77 -22.38 -3.10
CA PRO A 279 -29.56 -23.31 -2.00
C PRO A 279 -30.89 -23.98 -1.61
N THR A 280 -30.85 -25.25 -1.19
CA THR A 280 -32.06 -25.98 -0.77
C THR A 280 -32.44 -25.73 0.68
N GLY A 281 -31.49 -25.21 1.47
CA GLY A 281 -31.63 -24.91 2.89
C GLY A 281 -31.86 -23.42 3.17
N LYS A 282 -32.13 -23.08 4.43
CA LYS A 282 -32.25 -21.67 4.87
C LYS A 282 -30.89 -21.03 5.11
N SER A 283 -29.85 -21.85 5.17
CA SER A 283 -28.47 -21.41 5.32
C SER A 283 -27.54 -22.28 4.49
N VAL A 284 -26.32 -21.81 4.28
CA VAL A 284 -25.25 -22.56 3.63
C VAL A 284 -24.02 -22.56 4.50
N LYS A 285 -23.36 -23.71 4.57
CA LYS A 285 -22.04 -23.87 5.16
C LYS A 285 -21.01 -23.81 4.04
N VAL A 286 -20.13 -22.81 4.09
CA VAL A 286 -19.08 -22.55 3.10
C VAL A 286 -17.74 -22.93 3.70
N THR A 287 -17.00 -23.80 3.01
CA THR A 287 -15.63 -24.16 3.35
C THR A 287 -14.69 -23.67 2.26
N TRP A 288 -13.66 -22.92 2.66
CA TRP A 288 -12.63 -22.40 1.78
C TRP A 288 -11.26 -22.49 2.47
N GLY A 289 -10.31 -23.16 1.81
CA GLY A 289 -9.06 -23.55 2.46
C GLY A 289 -9.31 -24.53 3.61
N GLN A 290 -8.86 -24.19 4.81
CA GLN A 290 -9.00 -25.00 6.03
C GLN A 290 -10.13 -24.49 6.94
N SER A 291 -10.86 -23.47 6.51
CA SER A 291 -11.83 -22.76 7.34
C SER A 291 -13.25 -22.95 6.81
N THR A 292 -14.20 -23.00 7.73
CA THR A 292 -15.63 -23.19 7.44
C THR A 292 -16.46 -22.18 8.22
N LYS A 293 -17.44 -21.56 7.55
CA LYS A 293 -18.41 -20.63 8.15
C LYS A 293 -19.81 -20.88 7.60
N THR A 294 -20.83 -20.52 8.37
CA THR A 294 -22.24 -20.63 7.97
C THR A 294 -22.81 -19.25 7.71
N PHE A 295 -23.58 -19.12 6.64
CA PHE A 295 -24.24 -17.90 6.20
C PHE A 295 -25.71 -18.19 5.91
N SER A 296 -26.58 -17.20 6.04
CA SER A 296 -27.97 -17.36 5.59
C SER A 296 -28.03 -17.51 4.07
N ALA A 297 -29.10 -18.13 3.55
CA ALA A 297 -29.30 -18.24 2.10
C ALA A 297 -29.37 -16.85 1.43
N GLU A 298 -29.93 -15.85 2.12
CA GLU A 298 -30.03 -14.46 1.65
C GLU A 298 -28.66 -13.78 1.58
N GLN A 299 -27.80 -13.97 2.60
CA GLN A 299 -26.43 -13.47 2.58
C GLN A 299 -25.64 -14.11 1.43
N ALA A 300 -25.76 -15.43 1.27
CA ALA A 300 -25.08 -16.16 0.22
C ALA A 300 -25.55 -15.76 -1.18
N ALA A 301 -26.85 -15.48 -1.36
CA ALA A 301 -27.40 -14.98 -2.62
C ALA A 301 -26.99 -13.53 -2.92
N SER A 302 -26.80 -12.69 -1.88
CA SER A 302 -26.37 -11.30 -2.03
C SER A 302 -24.87 -11.15 -2.27
N GLY A 303 -24.08 -12.15 -1.86
CA GLY A 303 -22.63 -12.18 -2.01
C GLY A 303 -21.91 -12.17 -0.66
N ILE A 304 -21.07 -13.17 -0.43
CA ILE A 304 -20.19 -13.29 0.73
C ILE A 304 -18.81 -12.80 0.32
N ASN A 305 -18.27 -11.75 0.96
CA ASN A 305 -16.88 -11.37 0.75
C ASN A 305 -15.95 -12.39 1.42
N LEU A 306 -15.44 -13.33 0.63
CA LEU A 306 -14.55 -14.40 1.07
C LEU A 306 -13.32 -13.85 1.79
N ALA A 307 -12.74 -12.76 1.30
CA ALA A 307 -11.54 -12.17 1.89
C ALA A 307 -11.78 -11.62 3.31
N ALA A 308 -12.97 -11.06 3.56
CA ALA A 308 -13.35 -10.57 4.88
C ALA A 308 -13.70 -11.71 5.84
N GLU A 309 -14.38 -12.74 5.32
CA GLU A 309 -14.91 -13.82 6.13
C GLU A 309 -13.88 -14.92 6.44
N PHE A 310 -12.86 -15.06 5.61
CA PHE A 310 -11.82 -16.08 5.74
C PHE A 310 -10.43 -15.42 5.70
N PRO A 311 -9.97 -14.83 6.82
CA PRO A 311 -8.66 -14.19 6.90
C PRO A 311 -7.52 -15.15 6.54
N GLU A 312 -7.63 -16.41 6.99
CA GLU A 312 -6.79 -17.50 6.53
C GLU A 312 -7.46 -18.22 5.36
N ASN A 313 -6.81 -18.20 4.21
CA ASN A 313 -7.38 -18.72 2.97
C ASN A 313 -6.29 -19.28 2.04
N PRO A 314 -6.65 -19.91 0.90
CA PRO A 314 -5.69 -20.50 -0.03
C PRO A 314 -4.62 -19.54 -0.58
N PHE A 315 -4.84 -18.23 -0.51
CA PHE A 315 -3.89 -17.21 -0.94
C PHE A 315 -2.91 -16.79 0.16
N SER A 316 -3.17 -17.07 1.44
CA SER A 316 -2.33 -16.62 2.57
C SER A 316 -0.85 -16.96 2.39
N LYS A 317 -0.55 -18.23 2.03
CA LYS A 317 0.83 -18.69 1.81
C LYS A 317 1.51 -18.03 0.61
N PRO A 318 0.98 -18.11 -0.62
CA PRO A 318 1.62 -17.47 -1.77
C PRO A 318 1.70 -15.94 -1.64
N PHE A 319 0.76 -15.30 -0.93
CA PHE A 319 0.83 -13.87 -0.63
C PHE A 319 2.02 -13.56 0.29
N ALA A 320 2.19 -14.29 1.40
CA ALA A 320 3.33 -14.11 2.30
C ALA A 320 4.69 -14.40 1.64
N GLU A 321 4.76 -15.39 0.74
CA GLU A 321 5.97 -15.68 -0.05
C GLU A 321 6.32 -14.53 -1.01
N ALA A 322 5.32 -13.87 -1.59
CA ALA A 322 5.52 -12.67 -2.38
C ALA A 322 5.94 -11.46 -1.51
N GLU A 323 5.33 -11.26 -0.33
CA GLU A 323 5.71 -10.23 0.65
C GLU A 323 7.23 -10.29 0.91
N ALA A 324 7.74 -11.49 1.22
CA ALA A 324 9.14 -11.70 1.55
C ALA A 324 10.08 -11.28 0.40
N ARG A 325 9.75 -11.67 -0.83
CA ARG A 325 10.56 -11.32 -2.02
C ARG A 325 10.50 -9.83 -2.36
N ILE A 326 9.34 -9.20 -2.18
CA ILE A 326 9.20 -7.75 -2.35
C ILE A 326 10.02 -7.02 -1.28
N ARG A 327 9.97 -7.47 -0.03
CA ARG A 327 10.75 -6.88 1.07
C ARG A 327 12.26 -6.98 0.84
N GLU A 328 12.74 -8.13 0.35
CA GLU A 328 14.14 -8.31 -0.06
C GLU A 328 14.52 -7.32 -1.18
N LYS A 329 13.68 -7.20 -2.21
CA LYS A 329 13.88 -6.21 -3.28
C LYS A 329 13.94 -4.78 -2.73
N GLN A 330 12.95 -4.36 -1.93
CA GLN A 330 12.89 -2.98 -1.43
C GLN A 330 14.05 -2.64 -0.48
N THR A 331 14.62 -3.66 0.19
CA THR A 331 15.87 -3.49 0.96
C THR A 331 17.05 -3.18 0.04
N LEU A 332 17.17 -3.89 -1.08
CA LEU A 332 18.20 -3.59 -2.09
C LEU A 332 17.98 -2.23 -2.76
N GLU A 333 16.74 -1.81 -3.00
CA GLU A 333 16.43 -0.50 -3.58
C GLU A 333 17.00 0.66 -2.76
N GLY A 334 16.95 0.57 -1.42
CA GLY A 334 17.58 1.54 -0.54
C GLY A 334 19.09 1.61 -0.75
N VAL A 335 19.78 0.45 -0.85
CA VAL A 335 21.22 0.42 -1.13
C VAL A 335 21.53 1.05 -2.49
N LEU A 336 20.75 0.73 -3.52
CA LEU A 336 20.97 1.23 -4.87
C LEU A 336 20.76 2.75 -4.96
N SER A 337 19.65 3.27 -4.45
CA SER A 337 19.34 4.70 -4.55
C SER A 337 20.13 5.54 -3.55
N LYS A 338 20.05 5.21 -2.26
CA LYS A 338 20.63 6.02 -1.19
C LYS A 338 22.13 5.86 -1.04
N ASP A 339 22.64 4.62 -1.00
CA ASP A 339 24.05 4.41 -0.63
C ASP A 339 24.97 4.56 -1.85
N LEU A 340 24.52 4.12 -3.03
CA LEU A 340 25.33 4.12 -4.26
C LEU A 340 25.04 5.32 -5.16
N LEU A 341 23.80 5.51 -5.60
CA LEU A 341 23.45 6.49 -6.62
C LEU A 341 23.54 7.94 -6.13
N HIS A 342 23.08 8.22 -4.91
CA HIS A 342 23.09 9.56 -4.31
C HIS A 342 24.47 10.21 -4.31
N SER A 343 25.53 9.41 -4.10
CA SER A 343 26.90 9.92 -4.00
C SER A 343 27.54 10.25 -5.36
N THR A 344 26.90 9.85 -6.47
CA THR A 344 27.51 9.98 -7.81
C THR A 344 27.82 11.42 -8.23
N PRO A 345 27.00 12.46 -7.94
CA PRO A 345 27.37 13.84 -8.26
C PRO A 345 28.61 14.30 -7.49
N LEU A 346 28.73 13.91 -6.22
CA LEU A 346 29.89 14.23 -5.39
C LEU A 346 31.16 13.54 -5.91
N TRP A 347 31.07 12.30 -6.37
CA TRP A 347 32.19 11.60 -6.98
C TRP A 347 32.64 12.28 -8.27
N VAL A 348 31.71 12.67 -9.14
CA VAL A 348 32.02 13.43 -10.37
C VAL A 348 32.68 14.77 -10.04
N GLN A 349 32.22 15.46 -9.00
CA GLN A 349 32.83 16.71 -8.55
C GLN A 349 34.25 16.50 -8.00
N SER A 350 34.47 15.41 -7.27
CA SER A 350 35.74 15.11 -6.60
C SER A 350 36.80 14.54 -7.55
N PHE A 351 36.39 13.79 -8.57
CA PHE A 351 37.26 13.18 -9.57
C PHE A 351 36.71 13.45 -10.98
N PRO A 352 36.85 14.68 -11.49
CA PRO A 352 36.26 15.08 -12.77
C PRO A 352 36.75 14.27 -13.97
N ASP A 353 37.99 13.77 -13.92
CA ASP A 353 38.58 12.93 -14.98
C ASP A 353 37.88 11.55 -15.08
N GLU A 354 37.22 11.10 -14.01
CA GLU A 354 36.47 9.83 -13.95
C GLU A 354 34.96 10.01 -14.21
N LYS A 355 34.54 11.18 -14.69
CA LYS A 355 33.12 11.51 -14.91
C LYS A 355 32.37 10.44 -15.73
N GLU A 356 32.95 9.99 -16.84
CA GLU A 356 32.32 8.99 -17.70
C GLU A 356 32.16 7.64 -16.98
N THR A 357 33.15 7.25 -16.16
CA THR A 357 33.10 6.05 -15.34
C THR A 357 31.93 6.08 -14.34
N PHE A 358 31.76 7.18 -13.61
CA PHE A 358 30.67 7.31 -12.64
C PHE A 358 29.30 7.41 -13.30
N GLN A 359 29.18 8.07 -14.45
CA GLN A 359 27.92 8.11 -15.21
C GLN A 359 27.53 6.71 -15.70
N LYS A 360 28.49 5.90 -16.19
CA LYS A 360 28.25 4.49 -16.54
C LYS A 360 27.83 3.66 -15.32
N LEU A 361 28.43 3.92 -14.15
CA LEU A 361 28.04 3.24 -12.91
C LEU A 361 26.62 3.61 -12.48
N ALA A 362 26.25 4.88 -12.52
CA ALA A 362 24.89 5.34 -12.23
C ALA A 362 23.85 4.66 -13.14
N ALA A 363 24.11 4.58 -14.45
CA ALA A 363 23.24 3.86 -15.39
C ALA A 363 23.10 2.38 -15.02
N LYS A 364 24.20 1.69 -14.67
CA LYS A 364 24.16 0.29 -14.23
C LYS A 364 23.35 0.08 -12.94
N ILE A 365 23.37 1.05 -12.03
CA ILE A 365 22.57 1.01 -10.80
C ILE A 365 21.07 1.09 -11.16
N VAL A 366 20.70 2.01 -12.06
CA VAL A 366 19.33 2.16 -12.56
C VAL A 366 18.86 0.88 -13.27
N ASP A 367 19.67 0.32 -14.18
CA ASP A 367 19.36 -0.93 -14.88
C ASP A 367 19.19 -2.10 -13.92
N ARG A 368 20.04 -2.19 -12.89
CA ARG A 368 19.93 -3.22 -11.85
C ARG A 368 18.63 -3.11 -11.08
N ALA A 369 18.21 -1.90 -10.71
CA ALA A 369 16.92 -1.68 -10.05
C ALA A 369 15.75 -2.04 -10.97
N ALA A 370 15.80 -1.64 -12.24
CA ALA A 370 14.77 -1.98 -13.24
C ALA A 370 14.62 -3.50 -13.44
N ALA A 371 15.73 -4.24 -13.51
CA ALA A 371 15.70 -5.69 -13.62
C ALA A 371 15.03 -6.34 -12.39
N ARG A 372 15.27 -5.80 -11.18
CA ARG A 372 14.64 -6.29 -9.95
C ARG A 372 13.15 -5.95 -9.87
N ARG A 373 12.74 -4.76 -10.29
CA ARG A 373 11.32 -4.38 -10.43
C ARG A 373 10.59 -5.29 -11.41
N LYS A 374 11.21 -5.61 -12.54
CA LYS A 374 10.63 -6.56 -13.50
C LYS A 374 10.44 -7.96 -12.89
N GLN A 375 11.41 -8.44 -12.11
CA GLN A 375 11.28 -9.71 -11.40
C GLN A 375 10.13 -9.69 -10.38
N SER A 376 9.96 -8.61 -9.60
CA SER A 376 8.86 -8.53 -8.64
C SER A 376 7.50 -8.46 -9.32
N SER A 377 7.36 -7.76 -10.45
CA SER A 377 6.09 -7.68 -11.20
C SER A 377 5.53 -9.03 -11.68
N GLN A 378 6.33 -10.09 -11.62
CA GLN A 378 5.99 -11.45 -12.08
C GLN A 378 5.81 -12.44 -10.91
N LEU A 379 5.64 -11.95 -9.68
CA LEU A 379 5.52 -12.80 -8.49
C LEU A 379 4.16 -13.48 -8.34
N ALA A 380 3.11 -12.99 -9.02
CA ALA A 380 1.81 -13.63 -9.01
C ALA A 380 1.91 -15.04 -9.62
N VAL A 381 1.45 -16.04 -8.89
CA VAL A 381 1.33 -17.42 -9.35
C VAL A 381 -0.15 -17.79 -9.46
N LEU A 382 -0.48 -18.79 -10.27
CA LEU A 382 -1.87 -19.26 -10.32
C LEU A 382 -2.18 -20.06 -9.05
N VAL A 383 -3.20 -19.64 -8.32
CA VAL A 383 -3.67 -20.33 -7.10
C VAL A 383 -4.90 -21.16 -7.45
N LYS A 384 -4.78 -22.49 -7.30
CA LYS A 384 -5.90 -23.42 -7.45
C LYS A 384 -6.49 -23.74 -6.09
N TYR A 385 -7.81 -23.68 -5.99
CA TYR A 385 -8.52 -24.02 -4.77
C TYR A 385 -9.94 -24.50 -5.04
N LYS A 386 -10.56 -25.07 -4.01
CA LYS A 386 -11.94 -25.52 -4.01
C LYS A 386 -12.72 -24.76 -2.95
N ILE A 387 -13.92 -24.33 -3.31
CA ILE A 387 -14.94 -23.85 -2.36
C ILE A 387 -16.00 -24.94 -2.30
N VAL A 388 -16.31 -25.41 -1.09
CA VAL A 388 -17.40 -26.37 -0.84
C VAL A 388 -18.55 -25.61 -0.20
N VAL A 389 -19.77 -25.84 -0.68
CA VAL A 389 -21.00 -25.22 -0.22
C VAL A 389 -22.02 -26.30 0.07
N GLU A 390 -22.44 -26.42 1.32
CA GLU A 390 -23.44 -27.38 1.78
C GLU A 390 -24.70 -26.62 2.21
N SER A 391 -25.86 -26.99 1.69
CA SER A 391 -27.14 -26.46 2.17
C SER A 391 -27.49 -27.06 3.54
N LEU A 392 -27.97 -26.21 4.45
CA LEU A 392 -28.38 -26.58 5.82
C LEU A 392 -29.84 -26.27 6.09
#